data_AF-A0A2G4YUW6-F1
#
_entry.id   AF-A0A2G4YUW6-F1
#
_cell.length_a   1.000
_cell.length_b   1.000
_cell.length_c   1.000
_cell.angle_alpha   90.00
_cell.angle_beta   90.00
_cell.angle_gamma   90.00
#
_symmetry.space_group_name_H-M   'P 1'
#
loop_
_entity.id
_entity.type
_entity.pdbx_description
1 polymer ?
#
loop_
_entity_poly.entity_id
_entity_poly.type
_entity_poly.pdbx_seq_one_letter_code
_entity_poly.pdbx_strand_id
1 'polypeptide(L)'
;MSVKGMSGMIRLHKWQLDEKRRSMGELESMRAELVGKMRDLETELATEQKKAADAPVVSISYAGYAQQVMVRRQNLHNSIAEIDVSIDEMKDQVSEAFKELKKYEIVEQRERERELAERNARQQDEMDELALTMHRRSQKQA
;
A
#
# COMPACT_ATOMS: atom_id res chain seq x y z
N MET A 1 -16.70 21.94 8.67
CA MET A 1 -15.88 21.82 7.43
C MET A 1 -16.86 21.56 6.29
N SER A 2 -16.70 22.17 5.10
CA SER A 2 -17.63 21.90 3.98
C SER A 2 -17.42 20.48 3.44
N VAL A 3 -18.51 19.78 3.06
CA VAL A 3 -18.49 18.44 2.42
C VAL A 3 -17.50 18.39 1.23
N LYS A 4 -17.41 19.48 0.45
CA LYS A 4 -16.45 19.61 -0.66
C LYS A 4 -14.98 19.59 -0.19
N GLY A 5 -14.69 20.20 0.96
CA GLY A 5 -13.35 20.20 1.55
C GLY A 5 -12.96 18.81 2.08
N MET A 6 -13.92 18.09 2.67
CA MET A 6 -13.71 16.72 3.16
C MET A 6 -13.40 15.74 2.02
N SER A 7 -14.17 15.79 0.93
CA SER A 7 -13.94 14.96 -0.25
C SER A 7 -12.57 15.23 -0.90
N GLY A 8 -12.13 16.50 -0.90
CA GLY A 8 -10.79 16.88 -1.36
C GLY A 8 -9.66 16.24 -0.53
N MET A 9 -9.80 16.26 0.80
CA MET A 9 -8.81 15.62 1.69
C MET A 9 -8.77 14.10 1.52
N ILE A 10 -9.91 13.45 1.38
CA ILE A 10 -9.96 12.00 1.10
C ILE A 10 -9.23 11.67 -0.19
N ARG A 11 -9.42 12.48 -1.25
CA ARG A 11 -8.71 12.27 -2.53
C ARG A 11 -7.19 12.45 -2.37
N LEU A 12 -6.77 13.46 -1.63
CA LEU A 12 -5.35 13.70 -1.34
C LEU A 12 -4.74 12.51 -0.60
N HIS A 13 -5.39 12.01 0.46
CA HIS A 13 -4.90 10.88 1.24
C HIS A 13 -4.92 9.56 0.45
N LYS A 14 -5.90 9.36 -0.45
CA LYS A 14 -5.88 8.22 -1.40
C LYS A 14 -4.66 8.28 -2.30
N TRP A 15 -4.40 9.44 -2.91
CA TRP A 15 -3.22 9.62 -3.75
C TRP A 15 -1.91 9.39 -2.97
N GLN A 16 -1.80 9.88 -1.74
CA GLN A 16 -0.63 9.64 -0.88
C GLN A 16 -0.44 8.15 -0.55
N LEU A 17 -1.53 7.42 -0.28
CA LEU A 17 -1.48 5.98 -0.04
C LEU A 17 -1.04 5.22 -1.29
N ASP A 18 -1.58 5.57 -2.45
CA ASP A 18 -1.24 4.95 -3.73
C ASP A 18 0.23 5.20 -4.10
N GLU A 19 0.74 6.41 -3.84
CA GLU A 19 2.15 6.74 -4.05
C GLU A 19 3.07 5.89 -3.16
N LYS A 20 2.77 5.78 -1.86
CA LYS A 20 3.55 4.94 -0.94
C LYS A 20 3.51 3.47 -1.32
N ARG A 21 2.36 2.96 -1.79
CA ARG A 21 2.24 1.59 -2.30
C ARG A 21 3.08 1.37 -3.55
N ARG A 22 3.15 2.36 -4.45
CA ARG A 22 4.04 2.30 -5.62
C ARG A 22 5.50 2.24 -5.19
N SER A 23 5.94 3.12 -4.30
CA SER A 23 7.31 3.09 -3.77
C SER A 23 7.65 1.76 -3.08
N MET A 24 6.70 1.17 -2.34
CA MET A 24 6.87 -0.17 -1.76
C MET A 24 7.06 -1.23 -2.84
N GLY A 25 6.26 -1.20 -3.92
CA GLY A 25 6.40 -2.11 -5.05
C GLY A 25 7.72 -1.96 -5.80
N GLU A 26 8.27 -0.74 -5.88
CA GLU A 26 9.60 -0.48 -6.45
C GLU A 26 10.70 -1.13 -5.59
N LEU A 27 10.63 -1.01 -4.26
CA LEU A 27 11.55 -1.68 -3.34
C LEU A 27 11.47 -3.20 -3.44
N GLU A 28 10.25 -3.76 -3.49
CA GLU A 28 10.02 -5.20 -3.66
C GLU A 28 10.58 -5.71 -5.00
N SER A 29 10.46 -4.90 -6.07
CA SER A 29 11.02 -5.22 -7.38
C SER A 29 12.55 -5.22 -7.32
N MET A 30 13.16 -4.20 -6.71
CA MET A 30 14.61 -4.11 -6.53
C MET A 30 15.15 -5.30 -5.72
N ARG A 31 14.43 -5.70 -4.66
CA ARG A 31 14.75 -6.90 -3.88
C ARG A 31 14.73 -8.15 -4.75
N ALA A 32 13.67 -8.33 -5.55
CA ALA A 32 13.53 -9.48 -6.43
C ALA A 32 14.67 -9.56 -7.45
N GLU A 33 15.10 -8.43 -8.00
CA GLU A 33 16.27 -8.37 -8.89
C GLU A 33 17.57 -8.79 -8.20
N LEU A 34 17.82 -8.35 -6.96
CA LEU A 34 19.01 -8.76 -6.21
C LEU A 34 19.01 -10.25 -5.88
N VAL A 35 17.85 -10.79 -5.50
CA VAL A 35 17.68 -12.24 -5.27
C VAL A 35 17.92 -13.02 -6.56
N GLY A 36 17.45 -12.52 -7.70
CA GLY A 36 17.75 -13.08 -9.03
C GLY A 36 19.25 -13.12 -9.30
N LYS A 37 19.94 -11.99 -9.14
CA LYS A 37 21.40 -11.88 -9.30
C LYS A 37 22.18 -12.84 -8.39
N MET A 38 21.68 -13.09 -7.18
CA MET A 38 22.30 -14.04 -6.25
C MET A 38 22.17 -15.48 -6.76
N ARG A 39 21.00 -15.87 -7.28
CA ARG A 39 20.80 -17.21 -7.89
C ARG A 39 21.64 -17.42 -9.14
N ASP A 40 21.75 -16.40 -9.97
CA ASP A 40 22.60 -16.44 -11.17
C ASP A 40 24.07 -16.65 -10.78
N LEU A 41 24.53 -15.93 -9.76
CA LEU A 41 25.90 -16.06 -9.23
C LEU A 41 26.18 -17.46 -8.66
N GLU A 42 25.22 -18.06 -7.95
CA GLU A 42 25.33 -19.43 -7.44
C GLU A 42 25.41 -20.46 -8.57
N THR A 43 24.63 -20.26 -9.64
CA THR A 43 24.66 -21.11 -10.83
C THR A 43 26.01 -21.00 -11.55
N GLU A 44 26.51 -19.77 -11.73
CA GLU A 44 27.82 -19.51 -12.35
C GLU A 44 28.94 -20.18 -11.54
N LEU A 45 28.94 -20.03 -10.21
CA LEU A 45 29.92 -20.66 -9.33
C LEU A 45 29.92 -22.18 -9.45
N ALA A 46 28.74 -22.82 -9.49
CA ALA A 46 28.64 -24.27 -9.65
C ALA A 46 29.23 -24.74 -10.99
N THR A 47 29.02 -23.98 -12.07
CA THR A 47 29.60 -24.31 -13.38
C THR A 47 31.13 -24.18 -13.39
N GLU A 48 31.67 -23.13 -12.77
CA GLU A 48 33.12 -22.92 -12.68
C GLU A 48 33.79 -23.94 -11.75
N GLN A 49 33.14 -24.32 -10.66
CA GLN A 49 33.63 -25.38 -9.77
C GLN A 49 33.76 -26.72 -10.52
N LYS A 50 32.77 -27.07 -11.36
CA LYS A 50 32.82 -28.30 -12.16
C LYS A 50 33.98 -28.28 -13.16
N LYS A 51 34.17 -27.17 -13.87
CA LYS A 51 35.30 -27.01 -14.83
C LYS A 51 36.66 -27.12 -14.14
N ALA A 52 36.81 -26.53 -12.96
CA ALA A 52 38.06 -26.61 -12.19
C ALA A 52 38.35 -28.04 -11.69
N ALA A 53 37.31 -28.81 -11.36
CA ALA A 53 37.46 -30.22 -10.97
C ALA A 53 37.93 -31.11 -12.14
N ASP A 54 37.50 -30.81 -13.37
CA ASP A 54 37.85 -31.56 -14.57
C ASP A 54 39.26 -31.22 -15.12
N ALA A 55 39.88 -30.10 -14.70
CA ALA A 55 41.16 -29.61 -15.22
C ALA A 55 42.13 -29.14 -14.11
N PRO A 56 43.05 -30.00 -13.62
CA PRO A 56 43.94 -29.70 -12.48
C PRO A 56 44.83 -28.46 -12.66
N VAL A 57 45.17 -28.10 -13.90
CA VAL A 57 46.01 -26.92 -14.24
C VAL A 57 45.29 -25.59 -13.95
N VAL A 58 43.95 -25.58 -13.88
CA VAL A 58 43.13 -24.37 -13.68
C VAL A 58 42.90 -24.06 -12.19
N SER A 59 43.36 -24.93 -11.29
CA SER A 59 43.09 -24.85 -9.84
C SER A 59 43.52 -23.53 -9.18
N ILE A 60 44.63 -22.91 -9.61
CA ILE A 60 45.14 -21.67 -9.01
C ILE A 60 44.26 -20.47 -9.43
N SER A 61 43.81 -20.44 -10.68
CA SER A 61 42.89 -19.42 -11.20
C SER A 61 41.51 -19.49 -10.53
N TYR A 62 41.05 -20.69 -10.20
CA TYR A 62 39.77 -20.90 -9.50
C TYR A 62 39.76 -20.32 -8.09
N ALA A 63 40.87 -20.39 -7.34
CA ALA A 63 40.95 -19.84 -5.99
C ALA A 63 40.73 -18.31 -5.95
N GLY A 64 41.30 -17.58 -6.92
CA GLY A 64 41.08 -16.13 -7.05
C GLY A 64 39.64 -15.79 -7.43
N TYR A 65 39.06 -16.53 -8.37
CA TYR A 65 37.66 -16.38 -8.76
C TYR A 65 36.71 -16.64 -7.58
N ALA A 66 36.92 -17.73 -6.83
CA ALA A 66 36.10 -18.07 -5.66
C ALA A 66 36.10 -16.97 -4.59
N GLN A 67 37.25 -16.36 -4.31
CA GLN A 67 37.33 -15.21 -3.40
C GLN A 67 36.50 -14.01 -3.89
N GLN A 68 36.60 -13.69 -5.18
CA GLN A 68 35.81 -12.60 -5.77
C GLN A 68 34.30 -12.87 -5.71
N VAL A 69 33.88 -14.12 -5.96
CA VAL A 69 32.47 -14.54 -5.85
C VAL A 69 31.99 -14.44 -4.41
N MET A 70 32.80 -14.84 -3.42
CA MET A 70 32.45 -14.70 -2.00
C MET A 70 32.18 -13.23 -1.61
N VAL A 71 33.06 -12.31 -2.04
CA VAL A 71 32.87 -10.87 -1.80
C VAL A 71 31.58 -10.37 -2.47
N ARG A 72 31.35 -10.74 -3.73
CA ARG A 72 30.13 -10.35 -4.45
C ARG A 72 28.86 -10.88 -3.78
N ARG A 73 28.87 -12.13 -3.31
CA ARG A 73 27.76 -12.73 -2.57
C ARG A 73 27.49 -12.00 -1.26
N GLN A 74 28.54 -11.65 -0.50
CA GLN A 74 28.38 -10.88 0.72
C GLN A 74 27.76 -9.50 0.46
N ASN A 75 28.22 -8.81 -0.59
CA ASN A 75 27.67 -7.52 -0.98
C ASN A 75 26.18 -7.62 -1.37
N LEU A 76 25.81 -8.62 -2.18
CA LEU A 76 24.40 -8.86 -2.53
C LEU A 76 23.55 -9.15 -1.29
N HIS A 77 24.05 -9.97 -0.36
CA HIS A 77 23.35 -10.28 0.88
C HIS A 77 23.13 -9.03 1.75
N ASN A 78 24.16 -8.19 1.89
CA ASN A 78 24.05 -6.94 2.63
C ASN A 78 23.03 -5.99 1.97
N SER A 79 23.09 -5.82 0.64
CA SER A 79 22.12 -4.99 -0.09
C SER A 79 20.68 -5.51 0.02
N ILE A 80 20.47 -6.84 -0.01
CA ILE A 80 19.15 -7.43 0.22
C ILE A 80 18.66 -7.10 1.62
N ALA A 81 19.51 -7.24 2.65
CA ALA A 81 19.15 -6.93 4.02
C ALA A 81 18.79 -5.45 4.22
N GLU A 82 19.53 -4.54 3.59
CA GLU A 82 19.23 -3.10 3.61
C GLU A 82 17.88 -2.78 2.95
N ILE A 83 17.58 -3.40 1.80
CA ILE A 83 16.28 -3.25 1.15
C ILE A 83 15.16 -3.86 2.00
N ASP A 84 15.40 -4.99 2.67
CA ASP A 84 14.40 -5.61 3.55
C ASP A 84 14.01 -4.68 4.70
N VAL A 85 14.99 -4.01 5.33
CA VAL A 85 14.72 -2.97 6.33
C VAL A 85 13.91 -1.81 5.71
N SER A 86 14.29 -1.36 4.52
CA SER A 86 13.59 -0.27 3.81
C SER A 86 12.14 -0.63 3.46
N ILE A 87 11.89 -1.90 3.09
CA ILE A 87 10.55 -2.43 2.81
C ILE A 87 9.71 -2.42 4.08
N ASP A 88 10.26 -2.87 5.21
CA ASP A 88 9.54 -2.90 6.48
C ASP A 88 9.19 -1.48 6.96
N GLU A 89 10.11 -0.52 6.86
CA GLU A 89 9.81 0.89 7.10
C GLU A 89 8.72 1.43 6.15
N MET A 90 8.74 1.04 4.87
CA MET A 90 7.73 1.47 3.92
C MET A 90 6.36 0.86 4.22
N LYS A 91 6.29 -0.39 4.70
CA LYS A 91 5.03 -1.02 5.15
C LYS A 91 4.40 -0.22 6.29
N ASP A 92 5.20 0.23 7.25
CA ASP A 92 4.72 1.07 8.34
C ASP A 92 4.16 2.40 7.82
N GLN A 93 4.85 3.03 6.86
CA GLN A 93 4.36 4.26 6.23
C GLN A 93 3.06 4.06 5.45
N VAL A 94 2.92 2.93 4.73
CA VAL A 94 1.68 2.58 4.01
C VAL A 94 0.55 2.34 5.01
N SER A 95 0.83 1.64 6.11
CA SER A 95 -0.12 1.39 7.19
C SER A 95 -0.62 2.69 7.80
N GLU A 96 0.29 3.63 8.09
CA GLU A 96 -0.07 4.92 8.68
C GLU A 96 -0.89 5.79 7.72
N ALA A 97 -0.51 5.86 6.45
CA ALA A 97 -1.29 6.56 5.43
C ALA A 97 -2.69 5.96 5.26
N PHE A 98 -2.83 4.64 5.37
CA PHE A 98 -4.12 3.97 5.32
C PHE A 98 -5.00 4.30 6.52
N LYS A 99 -4.44 4.32 7.74
CA LYS A 99 -5.18 4.73 8.95
C LYS A 99 -5.67 6.17 8.83
N GLU A 100 -4.83 7.08 8.36
CA GLU A 100 -5.18 8.49 8.22
C GLU A 100 -6.30 8.66 7.17
N LEU A 101 -6.20 7.97 6.03
CA LEU A 101 -7.30 7.91 5.06
C LEU A 101 -8.61 7.41 5.68
N LYS A 102 -8.56 6.33 6.46
CA LYS A 102 -9.76 5.74 7.08
C LYS A 102 -10.43 6.68 8.07
N LYS A 103 -9.66 7.45 8.82
CA LYS A 103 -10.19 8.49 9.71
C LYS A 103 -11.03 9.51 8.94
N TYR A 104 -10.55 10.00 7.80
CA TYR A 104 -11.32 10.92 6.96
C TYR A 104 -12.56 10.28 6.35
N GLU A 105 -12.48 9.03 5.88
CA GLU A 105 -13.64 8.30 5.35
C GLU A 105 -14.73 8.11 6.41
N ILE A 106 -14.37 7.79 7.67
CA ILE A 106 -15.33 7.64 8.77
C ILE A 106 -16.01 8.97 9.11
N VAL A 107 -15.25 10.07 9.13
CA VAL A 107 -15.84 11.41 9.39
C VAL A 107 -16.81 11.79 8.28
N GLU A 108 -16.43 11.59 7.01
CA GLU A 108 -17.32 11.86 5.87
C GLU A 108 -18.61 11.02 5.95
N GLN A 109 -18.50 9.73 6.28
CA GLN A 109 -19.67 8.87 6.44
C GLN A 109 -20.62 9.39 7.53
N ARG A 110 -20.09 9.77 8.70
CA ARG A 110 -20.90 10.32 9.80
C ARG A 110 -21.60 11.62 9.41
N GLU A 111 -20.92 12.50 8.69
CA GLU A 111 -21.53 13.75 8.22
C GLU A 111 -22.66 13.46 7.21
N ARG A 112 -22.47 12.52 6.27
CA ARG A 112 -23.53 12.12 5.33
C ARG A 112 -24.74 11.50 6.05
N GLU A 113 -24.50 10.66 7.05
CA GLU A 113 -25.57 10.05 7.86
C GLU A 113 -26.38 11.13 8.62
N ARG A 114 -25.70 12.14 9.17
CA ARG A 114 -26.35 13.30 9.80
C ARG A 114 -27.18 14.10 8.80
N GLU A 115 -26.62 14.44 7.65
CA GLU A 115 -27.35 15.18 6.61
C GLU A 115 -28.59 14.43 6.12
N LEU A 116 -28.49 13.10 5.98
CA LEU A 116 -29.62 12.25 5.61
C LEU A 116 -30.69 12.21 6.70
N ALA A 117 -30.29 12.06 7.96
CA ALA A 117 -31.21 12.07 9.10
C ALA A 117 -31.96 13.42 9.21
N GLU A 118 -31.25 14.55 9.06
CA GLU A 118 -31.87 15.88 9.07
C GLU A 118 -32.81 16.11 7.87
N ARG A 119 -32.51 15.54 6.71
CA ARG A 119 -33.43 15.60 5.55
C ARG A 119 -34.68 14.76 5.79
N ASN A 120 -34.53 13.56 6.31
CA ASN A 120 -35.65 12.67 6.60
C ASN A 120 -36.55 13.27 7.70
N ALA A 121 -35.96 13.87 8.75
CA ALA A 121 -36.72 14.56 9.80
C ALA A 121 -37.54 15.72 9.22
N ARG A 122 -36.93 16.58 8.39
CA ARG A 122 -37.66 17.68 7.70
C ARG A 122 -38.79 17.17 6.82
N GLN A 123 -38.55 16.12 6.05
CA GLN A 123 -39.59 15.50 5.20
C GLN A 123 -40.73 14.92 6.04
N GLN A 124 -40.43 14.32 7.19
CA GLN A 124 -41.45 13.80 8.10
C GLN A 124 -42.30 14.92 8.70
N ASP A 125 -41.67 16.01 9.16
CA ASP A 125 -42.37 17.18 9.69
C ASP A 125 -43.34 17.79 8.66
N GLU A 126 -42.89 17.91 7.40
CA GLU A 126 -43.71 18.39 6.28
C GLU A 126 -44.91 17.46 5.99
N MET A 127 -44.68 16.15 6.00
CA MET A 127 -45.73 15.13 5.81
C MET A 127 -46.78 15.18 6.93
N ASP A 128 -46.33 15.34 8.17
CA ASP A 128 -47.21 15.41 9.34
C ASP A 128 -48.06 16.69 9.32
N GLU A 129 -47.48 17.83 8.90
CA GLU A 129 -48.22 19.08 8.70
C GLU A 129 -49.30 18.94 7.61
N LEU A 130 -48.97 18.30 6.49
CA LEU A 130 -49.94 18.02 5.41
C LEU A 130 -51.06 17.09 5.88
N ALA A 131 -50.75 16.05 6.65
CA ALA A 131 -51.76 15.15 7.20
C ALA A 131 -52.72 15.88 8.15
N LEU A 132 -52.19 16.75 9.03
CA LEU A 132 -53.00 17.56 9.94
C LEU A 132 -53.91 18.55 9.20
N THR A 133 -53.40 19.21 8.15
CA THR A 133 -54.21 20.15 7.35
C THR A 133 -55.31 19.44 6.57
N MET A 134 -55.03 18.26 6.00
CA MET A 134 -56.01 17.41 5.32
C MET A 134 -57.11 16.95 6.28
N HIS A 135 -56.73 16.46 7.46
CA HIS A 135 -57.70 16.04 8.49
C HIS A 135 -58.59 17.19 8.98
N ARG A 136 -58.03 18.39 9.19
CA ARG A 136 -58.84 19.58 9.54
C ARG A 136 -59.82 19.97 8.44
N ARG A 137 -59.46 19.78 7.16
CA ARG A 137 -60.33 20.09 6.03
C ARG A 137 -61.51 19.11 5.94
N SER A 138 -61.27 17.82 6.13
CA SER A 138 -62.34 16.82 6.09
C SER A 138 -63.34 16.98 7.24
N GLN A 139 -62.87 17.32 8.44
CA GLN A 139 -63.75 17.57 9.60
C GLN A 139 -64.64 18.82 9.44
N LYS A 140 -64.24 19.81 8.62
CA LYS A 140 -65.07 21.00 8.34
C LYS A 140 -66.12 20.77 7.25
N GLN A 141 -66.04 19.65 6.53
CA GLN A 141 -66.94 19.32 5.42
C GLN A 141 -68.00 18.26 5.82
N ALA A 142 -67.93 17.71 7.03
CA ALA A 142 -68.93 16.86 7.65
C ALA A 142 -69.82 17.69 8.60
#